data_AF-A0AAE0X5M0-F1
#
_entry.id   AF-A0AAE0X5M0-F1
#
_cell.length_a   1.000
_cell.length_b   1.000
_cell.length_c   1.000
_cell.angle_alpha   90.00
_cell.angle_beta   90.00
_cell.angle_gamma   90.00
#
_symmetry.space_group_name_H-M   'P 1'
#
loop_
_entity.id
_entity.type
_entity.pdbx_description
1 polymer ?
#
loop_
_entity_poly.entity_id
_entity_poly.type
_entity_poly.pdbx_seq_one_letter_code
_entity_poly.pdbx_strand_id
1 'polypeptide(L)'
;MTLTASPAAGAPLCCPRCGFDLHLPADEGPQAAALLKAQNTIADLQAQVRLLNQKASAAVDRWADYEDELAALRATTAAAAPQTPPQSLASPTSTTTTTPRTTASSFLPAAAATRLSAFLSPHKTAPAPLAGLKPHPTARSGSAPSPRPSPLLSPPPPPPPPPPPLTSPTPTTATTEDLLEALSREQALRLDAEHRLSETSREVEDLSVTLFEQANEMVVTERRARAALEERVETLEKREGEKKRRLARLEGAMERIERVRRLLGPQAGGGGLEEVGRGAREEVGGKEAAAGIKLGLSPESS
;
A
#
# COMPACT_ATOMS: atom_id res chain seq x y z
N MET A 1 87.68 -16.48 23.87
CA MET A 1 87.77 -15.02 23.64
C MET A 1 87.18 -14.70 22.26
N THR A 2 87.04 -13.42 21.93
CA THR A 2 86.53 -12.83 20.65
C THR A 2 87.52 -13.06 19.46
N LEU A 3 87.34 -12.67 18.18
CA LEU A 3 86.77 -11.51 17.42
C LEU A 3 86.13 -12.03 16.08
N THR A 4 85.34 -11.39 15.19
CA THR A 4 84.95 -10.00 14.75
C THR A 4 85.93 -9.27 13.80
N ALA A 5 85.55 -8.64 12.65
CA ALA A 5 84.27 -8.55 11.88
C ALA A 5 84.48 -7.87 10.48
N SER A 6 83.38 -7.63 9.73
CA SER A 6 83.14 -6.57 8.68
C SER A 6 83.29 -6.85 7.15
N PRO A 7 82.64 -6.02 6.26
CA PRO A 7 82.34 -6.34 4.84
C PRO A 7 82.84 -5.30 3.78
N ALA A 8 82.38 -5.40 2.51
CA ALA A 8 82.60 -4.41 1.43
C ALA A 8 81.42 -4.32 0.42
N ALA A 9 81.40 -3.28 -0.42
CA ALA A 9 80.41 -2.96 -1.47
C ALA A 9 81.11 -2.23 -2.67
N GLY A 10 80.51 -1.83 -3.79
CA GLY A 10 79.13 -1.82 -4.31
C GLY A 10 79.09 -1.13 -5.71
N ALA A 11 77.94 -1.02 -6.41
CA ALA A 11 77.88 -0.40 -7.75
C ALA A 11 76.52 0.24 -8.14
N PRO A 12 76.50 1.41 -8.83
CA PRO A 12 75.30 2.08 -9.35
C PRO A 12 74.99 1.76 -10.83
N LEU A 13 73.76 2.07 -11.28
CA LEU A 13 73.32 1.94 -12.67
C LEU A 13 72.81 3.29 -13.22
N CYS A 14 73.51 3.88 -14.19
CA CYS A 14 73.19 5.17 -14.80
C CYS A 14 72.73 5.02 -16.27
N CYS A 15 71.83 5.89 -16.74
CA CYS A 15 71.12 5.70 -18.02
C CYS A 15 71.82 6.41 -19.20
N PRO A 16 72.33 5.68 -20.22
CA PRO A 16 73.37 6.15 -21.15
C PRO A 16 72.91 7.12 -22.25
N ARG A 17 71.77 7.81 -22.10
CA ARG A 17 71.25 8.77 -23.10
C ARG A 17 70.89 10.16 -22.56
N CYS A 18 70.80 10.34 -21.24
CA CYS A 18 70.46 11.65 -20.64
C CYS A 18 71.44 12.11 -19.54
N GLY A 19 72.35 11.24 -19.06
CA GLY A 19 73.39 11.62 -18.09
C GLY A 19 72.89 12.02 -16.70
N PHE A 20 71.58 11.92 -16.45
CA PHE A 20 71.02 12.03 -15.11
C PHE A 20 71.31 10.75 -14.33
N ASP A 21 72.07 10.86 -13.26
CA ASP A 21 72.07 9.84 -12.22
C ASP A 21 70.66 9.69 -11.66
N LEU A 22 70.12 8.49 -11.78
CA LEU A 22 68.96 8.07 -11.01
C LEU A 22 69.42 7.90 -9.56
N HIS A 23 69.44 9.03 -8.84
CA HIS A 23 69.56 9.05 -7.39
C HIS A 23 68.28 8.47 -6.78
N LEU A 24 68.14 7.15 -6.84
CA LEU A 24 67.32 6.41 -5.89
C LEU A 24 67.94 6.66 -4.52
N PRO A 25 67.29 7.40 -3.61
CA PRO A 25 67.76 7.48 -2.24
C PRO A 25 67.70 6.07 -1.64
N ALA A 26 68.69 5.69 -0.83
CA ALA A 26 68.84 4.31 -0.34
C ALA A 26 67.80 3.87 0.73
N ASP A 27 66.62 4.50 0.74
CA ASP A 27 65.48 4.27 1.63
C ASP A 27 64.26 3.71 0.86
N GLU A 28 64.50 2.83 -0.13
CA GLU A 28 63.49 2.09 -0.92
C GLU A 28 62.69 1.04 -0.10
N GLY A 29 62.55 1.24 1.22
CA GLY A 29 61.80 0.37 2.13
C GLY A 29 60.35 0.84 2.38
N PRO A 30 60.13 2.02 2.98
CA PRO A 30 58.79 2.43 3.42
C PRO A 30 57.83 2.69 2.26
N GLN A 31 58.31 3.31 1.16
CA GLN A 31 57.48 3.69 0.03
C GLN A 31 57.09 2.47 -0.83
N ALA A 32 58.01 1.56 -1.11
CA ALA A 32 57.72 0.30 -1.78
C ALA A 32 56.69 -0.55 -0.99
N ALA A 33 56.84 -0.63 0.33
CA ALA A 33 55.87 -1.31 1.20
C ALA A 33 54.49 -0.62 1.23
N ALA A 34 54.43 0.72 1.10
CA ALA A 34 53.18 1.45 0.98
C ALA A 34 52.50 1.23 -0.38
N LEU A 35 53.27 1.22 -1.48
CA LEU A 35 52.77 0.94 -2.83
C LEU A 35 52.21 -0.48 -2.96
N LEU A 36 52.89 -1.49 -2.38
CA LEU A 36 52.36 -2.86 -2.35
C LEU A 36 51.06 -2.98 -1.55
N LYS A 37 50.94 -2.27 -0.41
CA LYS A 37 49.69 -2.19 0.35
C LYS A 37 48.57 -1.53 -0.46
N ALA A 38 48.87 -0.45 -1.18
CA ALA A 38 47.90 0.23 -2.05
C ALA A 38 47.46 -0.64 -3.24
N GLN A 39 48.36 -1.41 -3.85
CA GLN A 39 48.02 -2.36 -4.91
C GLN A 39 47.09 -3.48 -4.38
N ASN A 40 47.36 -4.01 -3.19
CA ASN A 40 46.50 -5.01 -2.56
C ASN A 40 45.11 -4.44 -2.24
N THR A 41 45.00 -3.26 -1.63
CA THR A 41 43.68 -2.67 -1.33
C THR A 41 42.91 -2.30 -2.61
N ILE A 42 43.58 -1.89 -3.68
CA ILE A 42 42.95 -1.69 -5.00
C ILE A 42 42.42 -3.02 -5.55
N ALA A 43 43.17 -4.12 -5.44
CA ALA A 43 42.72 -5.44 -5.87
C ALA A 43 41.51 -5.95 -5.05
N ASP A 44 41.54 -5.79 -3.72
CA ASP A 44 40.45 -6.14 -2.81
C ASP A 44 39.18 -5.32 -3.11
N LEU A 45 39.31 -4.01 -3.31
CA LEU A 45 38.19 -3.12 -3.68
C LEU A 45 37.64 -3.46 -5.07
N GLN A 46 38.48 -3.79 -6.05
CA GLN A 46 38.03 -4.26 -7.36
C GLN A 46 37.27 -5.60 -7.26
N ALA A 47 37.72 -6.53 -6.42
CA ALA A 47 37.01 -7.78 -6.14
C ALA A 47 35.66 -7.53 -5.45
N GLN A 48 35.62 -6.60 -4.47
CA GLN A 48 34.39 -6.21 -3.78
C GLN A 48 33.38 -5.55 -4.73
N VAL A 49 33.82 -4.65 -5.61
CA VAL A 49 32.97 -4.01 -6.63
C VAL A 49 32.42 -5.05 -7.61
N ARG A 50 33.23 -6.02 -8.06
CA ARG A 50 32.76 -7.14 -8.91
C ARG A 50 31.71 -7.99 -8.19
N LEU A 51 31.93 -8.33 -6.93
CA LEU A 51 30.98 -9.11 -6.11
C LEU A 51 29.67 -8.33 -5.85
N LEU A 52 29.74 -7.02 -5.63
CA LEU A 52 28.55 -6.18 -5.47
C LEU A 52 27.76 -6.06 -6.78
N ASN A 53 28.43 -5.93 -7.92
CA ASN A 53 27.79 -5.93 -9.24
C ASN A 53 27.13 -7.29 -9.56
N GLN A 54 27.79 -8.41 -9.23
CA GLN A 54 27.20 -9.76 -9.34
C GLN A 54 25.97 -9.93 -8.43
N LYS A 55 25.98 -9.33 -7.23
CA LYS A 55 24.81 -9.33 -6.33
C LYS A 55 23.69 -8.41 -6.81
N ALA A 56 24.02 -7.29 -7.46
CA ALA A 56 23.04 -6.36 -8.00
C ALA A 56 22.32 -6.95 -9.21
N SER A 57 23.06 -7.53 -10.17
CA SER A 57 22.48 -8.29 -11.30
C SER A 57 21.59 -9.44 -10.80
N ALA A 58 22.09 -10.32 -9.94
CA ALA A 58 21.31 -11.41 -9.36
C ALA A 58 20.14 -10.97 -8.44
N ALA A 59 20.02 -9.67 -8.11
CA ALA A 59 18.85 -9.09 -7.46
C ALA A 59 17.85 -8.53 -8.49
N VAL A 60 18.33 -7.90 -9.57
CA VAL A 60 17.52 -7.45 -10.71
C VAL A 60 16.88 -8.63 -11.44
N ASP A 61 17.60 -9.73 -11.65
CA ASP A 61 17.07 -10.96 -12.25
C ASP A 61 15.84 -11.47 -11.46
N ARG A 62 15.96 -11.52 -10.13
CA ARG A 62 14.87 -11.89 -9.22
C ARG A 62 13.74 -10.87 -9.16
N TRP A 63 14.01 -9.60 -9.44
CA TRP A 63 12.97 -8.58 -9.52
C TRP A 63 12.16 -8.75 -10.81
N ALA A 64 12.79 -9.15 -11.92
CA ALA A 64 12.07 -9.53 -13.14
C ALA A 64 11.16 -10.74 -12.89
N ASP A 65 11.64 -11.79 -12.22
CA ASP A 65 10.82 -12.94 -11.80
C ASP A 65 9.55 -12.48 -11.02
N TYR A 66 9.72 -11.55 -10.06
CA TYR A 66 8.58 -11.01 -9.29
C TYR A 66 7.68 -10.07 -10.08
N GLU A 67 8.17 -9.32 -11.08
CA GLU A 67 7.32 -8.52 -11.95
C GLU A 67 6.47 -9.40 -12.87
N ASP A 68 7.01 -10.53 -13.36
CA ASP A 68 6.26 -11.52 -14.13
C ASP A 68 5.22 -12.27 -13.27
N GLU A 69 5.55 -12.66 -12.03
CA GLU A 69 4.55 -13.18 -11.07
C GLU A 69 3.43 -12.16 -10.82
N LEU A 70 3.78 -10.88 -10.62
CA LEU A 70 2.81 -9.81 -10.37
C LEU A 70 1.95 -9.51 -11.62
N ALA A 71 2.52 -9.63 -12.82
CA ALA A 71 1.79 -9.54 -14.08
C ALA A 71 0.84 -10.73 -14.28
N ALA A 72 1.27 -11.96 -13.98
CA ALA A 72 0.45 -13.16 -14.03
C ALA A 72 -0.72 -13.12 -13.03
N LEU A 73 -0.49 -12.62 -11.80
CA LEU A 73 -1.54 -12.41 -10.79
C LEU A 73 -2.52 -11.30 -11.20
N ARG A 74 -2.05 -10.22 -11.84
CA ARG A 74 -2.90 -9.17 -12.43
C ARG A 74 -3.73 -9.71 -13.60
N ALA A 75 -3.15 -10.51 -14.48
CA ALA A 75 -3.87 -11.16 -15.59
C ALA A 75 -4.92 -12.14 -15.07
N THR A 76 -4.59 -12.94 -14.04
CA THR A 76 -5.51 -13.88 -13.39
C THR A 76 -6.68 -13.16 -12.71
N THR A 77 -6.42 -12.07 -11.98
CA THR A 77 -7.49 -11.28 -11.33
C THR A 77 -8.32 -10.48 -12.33
N ALA A 78 -7.76 -10.01 -13.44
CA ALA A 78 -8.50 -9.41 -14.55
C ALA A 78 -9.36 -10.44 -15.32
N ALA A 79 -8.87 -11.67 -15.53
CA ALA A 79 -9.64 -12.75 -16.14
C ALA A 79 -10.74 -13.31 -15.23
N ALA A 80 -10.55 -13.22 -13.90
CA ALA A 80 -11.56 -13.56 -12.89
C ALA A 80 -12.63 -12.46 -12.69
N ALA A 81 -12.45 -11.27 -13.28
CA ALA A 81 -13.50 -10.26 -13.29
C ALA A 81 -14.60 -10.63 -14.31
N PRO A 82 -15.88 -10.70 -13.92
CA PRO A 82 -16.95 -11.16 -14.81
C PRO A 82 -17.18 -10.18 -15.96
N GLN A 83 -17.01 -10.66 -17.19
CA GLN A 83 -17.30 -9.91 -18.42
C GLN A 83 -18.80 -9.59 -18.52
N THR A 84 -19.15 -8.37 -18.96
CA THR A 84 -20.54 -7.93 -19.16
C THR A 84 -20.87 -7.47 -20.59
N PRO A 85 -21.22 -8.40 -21.48
CA PRO A 85 -22.07 -8.13 -22.65
C PRO A 85 -23.58 -8.05 -22.26
N PRO A 86 -24.49 -7.63 -23.16
CA PRO A 86 -25.80 -7.10 -22.76
C PRO A 86 -26.99 -8.09 -22.71
N GLN A 87 -27.87 -7.85 -21.72
CA GLN A 87 -29.34 -7.99 -21.68
C GLN A 87 -30.09 -9.12 -22.44
N SER A 88 -30.87 -9.95 -21.71
CA SER A 88 -32.31 -10.18 -22.00
C SER A 88 -33.10 -10.99 -20.94
N LEU A 89 -34.30 -10.51 -20.59
CA LEU A 89 -35.59 -11.19 -20.29
C LEU A 89 -35.80 -12.30 -19.20
N ALA A 90 -37.08 -12.36 -18.78
CA ALA A 90 -37.82 -13.44 -18.09
C ALA A 90 -37.70 -13.59 -16.54
N SER A 91 -38.69 -14.29 -15.95
CA SER A 91 -38.96 -14.32 -14.48
C SER A 91 -39.70 -15.64 -14.06
N PRO A 92 -40.38 -15.82 -12.89
CA PRO A 92 -39.93 -16.80 -11.90
C PRO A 92 -41.00 -17.83 -11.44
N THR A 93 -40.68 -18.71 -10.49
CA THR A 93 -41.66 -19.57 -9.77
C THR A 93 -41.17 -19.94 -8.35
N SER A 94 -42.01 -19.67 -7.34
CA SER A 94 -42.35 -20.40 -6.07
C SER A 94 -41.28 -21.26 -5.32
N THR A 95 -41.24 -21.40 -3.97
CA THR A 95 -42.13 -20.93 -2.86
C THR A 95 -41.46 -21.04 -1.46
N THR A 96 -42.06 -20.36 -0.47
CA THR A 96 -42.15 -20.68 0.99
C THR A 96 -40.90 -20.78 1.91
N THR A 97 -40.71 -19.71 2.69
CA THR A 97 -40.87 -19.65 4.17
C THR A 97 -39.86 -20.32 5.15
N THR A 98 -39.62 -19.56 6.24
CA THR A 98 -39.00 -19.88 7.55
C THR A 98 -37.47 -19.91 7.68
N THR A 99 -37.00 -19.36 8.81
CA THR A 99 -35.60 -19.07 9.14
C THR A 99 -34.89 -20.24 9.83
N PRO A 100 -33.55 -20.25 9.75
CA PRO A 100 -32.80 -20.34 10.99
C PRO A 100 -31.69 -19.30 11.15
N ARG A 101 -31.49 -18.93 12.42
CA ARG A 101 -30.25 -18.59 13.13
C ARG A 101 -28.94 -18.44 12.32
N THR A 102 -28.31 -17.28 12.54
CA THR A 102 -26.91 -16.93 12.27
C THR A 102 -25.87 -18.07 12.23
N THR A 103 -25.22 -18.22 11.08
CA THR A 103 -23.81 -18.64 10.94
C THR A 103 -23.15 -17.76 9.86
N ALA A 104 -21.81 -17.76 9.77
CA ALA A 104 -21.06 -16.70 9.09
C ALA A 104 -20.75 -16.98 7.61
N SER A 105 -20.80 -15.93 6.77
CA SER A 105 -19.87 -15.64 5.64
C SER A 105 -20.24 -14.27 5.05
N SER A 106 -19.52 -13.17 5.28
CA SER A 106 -18.13 -12.84 4.89
C SER A 106 -17.92 -12.59 3.38
N PHE A 107 -18.66 -11.64 2.79
CA PHE A 107 -18.36 -11.10 1.46
C PHE A 107 -18.42 -9.56 1.44
N LEU A 108 -17.28 -8.93 1.73
CA LEU A 108 -16.96 -7.58 1.24
C LEU A 108 -16.17 -7.74 -0.08
N PRO A 109 -16.44 -6.94 -1.12
CA PRO A 109 -15.68 -7.01 -2.37
C PRO A 109 -14.24 -6.50 -2.15
N ALA A 110 -13.26 -7.37 -2.36
CA ALA A 110 -11.84 -7.09 -2.14
C ALA A 110 -11.24 -6.22 -3.27
N ALA A 111 -11.52 -4.91 -3.24
CA ALA A 111 -11.14 -3.99 -4.31
C ALA A 111 -10.63 -2.60 -3.84
N ALA A 112 -10.06 -2.49 -2.62
CA ALA A 112 -9.59 -1.20 -2.08
C ALA A 112 -8.30 -1.24 -1.23
N ALA A 113 -7.74 -2.41 -0.89
CA ALA A 113 -6.71 -2.51 0.16
C ALA A 113 -5.24 -2.33 -0.30
N THR A 114 -4.96 -2.37 -1.60
CA THR A 114 -3.61 -2.63 -2.16
C THR A 114 -2.67 -1.40 -2.25
N ARG A 115 -2.81 -0.40 -1.38
CA ARG A 115 -2.01 0.86 -1.45
C ARG A 115 -1.28 1.29 -0.17
N LEU A 116 -1.35 0.53 0.93
CA LEU A 116 -0.70 0.90 2.21
C LEU A 116 0.42 -0.06 2.67
N SER A 117 0.66 -1.16 1.95
CA SER A 117 1.56 -2.25 2.37
C SER A 117 3.04 -2.04 2.01
N ALA A 118 3.54 -0.80 2.02
CA ALA A 118 4.85 -0.44 1.46
C ALA A 118 5.94 0.01 2.45
N PHE A 119 5.61 0.22 3.74
CA PHE A 119 6.51 0.95 4.67
C PHE A 119 6.85 0.26 6.00
N LEU A 120 6.37 -0.97 6.29
CA LEU A 120 6.66 -1.66 7.56
C LEU A 120 7.10 -3.12 7.38
N SER A 121 8.28 -3.40 7.91
CA SER A 121 8.96 -4.70 8.09
C SER A 121 9.75 -4.60 9.43
N PRO A 122 10.41 -5.66 9.92
CA PRO A 122 10.01 -7.07 10.06
C PRO A 122 10.12 -7.54 11.55
N HIS A 123 10.41 -8.84 11.78
CA HIS A 123 10.65 -9.55 13.07
C HIS A 123 9.41 -10.04 13.87
N LYS A 124 9.48 -11.07 14.74
CA LYS A 124 10.00 -12.47 14.66
C LYS A 124 10.17 -13.07 16.07
N THR A 125 9.26 -13.94 16.54
CA THR A 125 9.47 -15.11 17.44
C THR A 125 8.15 -15.88 17.67
N ALA A 126 8.20 -17.05 18.34
CA ALA A 126 7.16 -18.09 18.40
C ALA A 126 6.80 -18.52 19.86
N PRO A 127 5.80 -19.41 20.13
CA PRO A 127 4.91 -19.26 21.30
C PRO A 127 4.91 -20.39 22.36
N ALA A 128 4.09 -20.22 23.43
CA ALA A 128 3.67 -21.25 24.39
C ALA A 128 2.21 -21.00 24.90
N PRO A 129 1.47 -21.99 25.46
CA PRO A 129 -0.01 -21.96 25.44
C PRO A 129 -0.80 -22.04 26.78
N LEU A 130 -1.93 -21.32 26.79
CA LEU A 130 -3.28 -21.62 27.33
C LEU A 130 -3.50 -22.47 28.63
N ALA A 131 -3.99 -21.80 29.69
CA ALA A 131 -5.13 -22.18 30.55
C ALA A 131 -5.58 -20.94 31.38
N GLY A 132 -6.83 -20.71 31.81
CA GLY A 132 -8.11 -21.42 31.63
C GLY A 132 -9.25 -20.72 32.42
N LEU A 133 -10.43 -21.35 32.51
CA LEU A 133 -11.62 -20.99 33.33
C LEU A 133 -12.60 -19.88 32.83
N LYS A 134 -13.84 -19.98 33.34
CA LYS A 134 -15.05 -19.15 33.13
C LYS A 134 -15.67 -18.84 34.52
N PRO A 135 -16.92 -18.34 34.65
CA PRO A 135 -17.43 -17.00 34.36
C PRO A 135 -18.07 -16.32 35.61
N HIS A 136 -18.59 -15.10 35.50
CA HIS A 136 -19.57 -14.56 36.46
C HIS A 136 -20.64 -13.68 35.77
N PRO A 137 -21.94 -13.77 36.14
CA PRO A 137 -23.00 -12.94 35.57
C PRO A 137 -23.37 -11.69 36.42
N THR A 138 -24.35 -10.93 35.91
CA THR A 138 -25.27 -9.98 36.59
C THR A 138 -24.72 -8.68 37.24
N ALA A 139 -25.01 -7.52 36.62
CA ALA A 139 -26.12 -6.61 37.02
C ALA A 139 -25.85 -5.07 36.97
N ARG A 140 -26.77 -4.37 36.27
CA ARG A 140 -27.45 -3.12 36.70
C ARG A 140 -26.68 -1.77 36.80
N SER A 141 -26.75 -1.01 35.70
CA SER A 141 -27.24 0.39 35.62
C SER A 141 -27.05 1.34 36.83
N GLY A 142 -26.18 2.35 36.67
CA GLY A 142 -26.09 3.55 37.53
C GLY A 142 -25.36 4.71 36.85
N SER A 143 -25.95 5.91 36.89
CA SER A 143 -25.54 7.17 36.26
C SER A 143 -24.13 7.72 36.58
N ALA A 144 -23.47 8.28 35.56
CA ALA A 144 -22.63 9.50 35.44
C ALA A 144 -21.97 10.19 36.68
N PRO A 145 -20.86 10.97 36.54
CA PRO A 145 -20.30 11.56 35.32
C PRO A 145 -18.77 11.33 35.10
N SER A 146 -18.21 12.00 34.08
CA SER A 146 -16.82 11.86 33.61
C SER A 146 -15.73 12.46 34.53
N PRO A 147 -14.53 11.86 34.56
CA PRO A 147 -13.27 12.56 34.80
C PRO A 147 -12.51 12.88 33.49
N ARG A 148 -11.62 13.87 33.53
CA ARG A 148 -10.68 14.18 32.43
C ARG A 148 -9.65 13.04 32.24
N PRO A 149 -9.20 12.74 31.01
CA PRO A 149 -7.88 12.17 30.80
C PRO A 149 -6.80 13.27 30.99
N SER A 150 -5.87 13.06 31.91
CA SER A 150 -4.58 13.77 31.89
C SER A 150 -3.63 13.04 30.94
N PRO A 151 -2.92 13.72 30.03
CA PRO A 151 -1.91 13.06 29.21
C PRO A 151 -0.73 12.66 30.10
N LEU A 152 -0.53 11.36 30.27
CA LEU A 152 0.66 10.79 30.90
C LEU A 152 1.62 10.29 29.82
N LEU A 153 2.91 10.55 30.06
CA LEU A 153 4.04 9.80 29.52
C LEU A 153 4.33 9.97 28.01
N SER A 154 4.95 11.09 27.65
CA SER A 154 5.96 11.08 26.58
C SER A 154 7.09 10.11 26.96
N PRO A 155 7.69 9.36 26.01
CA PRO A 155 8.87 8.55 26.30
C PRO A 155 10.07 9.46 26.63
N PRO A 156 10.96 9.06 27.56
CA PRO A 156 12.20 9.80 27.81
C PRO A 156 13.13 9.72 26.59
N PRO A 157 13.92 10.77 26.31
CA PRO A 157 14.94 10.72 25.27
C PRO A 157 16.03 9.68 25.61
N PRO A 158 16.71 9.10 24.61
CA PRO A 158 17.81 8.17 24.85
C PRO A 158 18.94 8.86 25.64
N PRO A 159 19.66 8.13 26.52
CA PRO A 159 20.77 8.69 27.26
C PRO A 159 21.89 9.15 26.31
N PRO A 160 22.57 10.28 26.59
CA PRO A 160 23.72 10.70 25.80
C PRO A 160 24.86 9.66 25.90
N PRO A 161 25.74 9.56 24.89
CA PRO A 161 26.91 8.70 24.95
C PRO A 161 27.83 9.07 26.14
N PRO A 162 28.61 8.12 26.67
CA PRO A 162 29.47 8.37 27.81
C PRO A 162 30.49 9.49 27.50
N PRO A 163 30.75 10.41 28.44
CA PRO A 163 31.70 11.49 28.22
C PRO A 163 33.12 10.95 28.00
N PRO A 164 33.96 11.63 27.20
CA PRO A 164 35.39 11.36 27.15
C PRO A 164 36.03 11.53 28.55
N PRO A 165 37.18 10.89 28.83
CA PRO A 165 37.79 10.90 30.15
C PRO A 165 38.11 12.32 30.64
N LEU A 166 37.95 12.56 31.94
CA LEU A 166 38.06 13.87 32.57
C LEU A 166 39.48 14.46 32.46
N THR A 167 39.73 15.23 31.41
CA THR A 167 40.80 16.25 31.39
C THR A 167 40.26 17.54 31.99
N SER A 168 40.28 17.66 33.31
CA SER A 168 39.90 18.90 34.01
C SER A 168 40.99 19.97 33.86
N PRO A 169 40.76 21.08 33.14
CA PRO A 169 41.56 22.28 33.36
C PRO A 169 41.29 22.82 34.77
N THR A 170 42.30 23.43 35.39
CA THR A 170 42.20 23.99 36.74
C THR A 170 41.26 25.21 36.78
N PRO A 171 40.61 25.49 37.93
CA PRO A 171 39.87 26.73 38.12
C PRO A 171 40.84 27.91 38.25
N THR A 172 41.29 28.45 37.11
CA THR A 172 42.27 29.52 37.02
C THR A 172 41.71 30.63 36.14
N THR A 173 40.95 31.55 36.76
CA THR A 173 40.50 32.83 36.17
C THR A 173 40.05 32.74 34.72
N ALA A 174 38.94 32.06 34.45
CA ALA A 174 38.21 32.24 33.20
C ALA A 174 37.94 33.75 33.02
N THR A 175 38.40 34.32 31.92
CA THR A 175 38.30 35.76 31.69
C THR A 175 36.84 36.15 31.42
N THR A 176 36.53 37.44 31.56
CA THR A 176 35.21 37.95 31.16
C THR A 176 34.93 37.73 29.68
N GLU A 177 35.97 37.62 28.85
CA GLU A 177 35.87 37.37 27.41
C GLU A 177 35.53 35.91 27.13
N ASP A 178 36.19 34.94 27.81
CA ASP A 178 35.86 33.51 27.72
C ASP A 178 34.39 33.24 28.07
N LEU A 179 33.87 33.92 29.09
CA LEU A 179 32.49 33.78 29.55
C LEU A 179 31.47 34.34 28.55
N LEU A 180 31.80 35.45 27.87
CA LEU A 180 30.97 36.03 26.80
C LEU A 180 31.01 35.16 25.53
N GLU A 181 32.16 34.56 25.20
CA GLU A 181 32.28 33.62 24.08
C GLU A 181 31.59 32.28 24.39
N ALA A 182 31.60 31.81 25.64
CA ALA A 182 30.82 30.65 26.08
C ALA A 182 29.30 30.93 25.99
N LEU A 183 28.84 32.09 26.47
CA LEU A 183 27.42 32.48 26.47
C LEU A 183 26.88 32.68 25.05
N SER A 184 27.64 33.31 24.16
CA SER A 184 27.22 33.48 22.75
C SER A 184 27.16 32.16 21.98
N ARG A 185 28.06 31.20 22.26
CA ARG A 185 27.95 29.82 21.75
C ARG A 185 26.71 29.10 22.29
N GLU A 186 26.39 29.27 23.57
CA GLU A 186 25.20 28.66 24.19
C GLU A 186 23.91 29.23 23.56
N GLN A 187 23.82 30.54 23.39
CA GLN A 187 22.71 31.20 22.69
C GLN A 187 22.59 30.77 21.23
N ALA A 188 23.70 30.65 20.49
CA ALA A 188 23.68 30.17 19.11
C ALA A 188 23.15 28.73 19.00
N LEU A 189 23.53 27.84 19.93
CA LEU A 189 23.01 26.48 20.01
C LEU A 189 21.52 26.43 20.39
N ARG A 190 21.04 27.35 21.24
CA ARG A 190 19.59 27.49 21.50
C ARG A 190 18.83 27.93 20.26
N LEU A 191 19.31 28.94 19.55
CA LEU A 191 18.64 29.45 18.33
C LEU A 191 18.58 28.39 17.22
N ASP A 192 19.63 27.58 17.05
CA ASP A 192 19.62 26.40 16.15
C ASP A 192 18.61 25.33 16.60
N ALA A 193 18.55 25.03 17.90
CA ALA A 193 17.55 24.09 18.45
C ALA A 193 16.11 24.62 18.30
N GLU A 194 15.88 25.91 18.57
CA GLU A 194 14.59 26.58 18.41
C GLU A 194 14.16 26.65 16.94
N HIS A 195 15.11 26.87 16.00
CA HIS A 195 14.84 26.78 14.56
C HIS A 195 14.34 25.38 14.18
N ARG A 196 15.09 24.32 14.55
CA ARG A 196 14.73 22.93 14.25
C ARG A 196 13.39 22.51 14.87
N LEU A 197 13.07 23.02 16.06
CA LEU A 197 11.75 22.83 16.69
C LEU A 197 10.64 23.56 15.92
N SER A 198 10.90 24.76 15.39
CA SER A 198 9.92 25.48 14.55
C SER A 198 9.71 24.82 13.18
N GLU A 199 10.78 24.29 12.59
CA GLU A 199 10.80 23.55 11.33
C GLU A 199 10.00 22.24 11.46
N THR A 200 10.28 21.44 12.49
CA THR A 200 9.53 20.20 12.76
C THR A 200 8.09 20.44 13.23
N SER A 201 7.78 21.55 13.93
CA SER A 201 6.39 21.95 14.19
C SER A 201 5.64 22.20 12.87
N ARG A 202 6.26 22.96 11.97
CA ARG A 202 5.69 23.27 10.66
C ARG A 202 5.49 22.03 9.79
N GLU A 203 6.46 21.11 9.75
CA GLU A 203 6.29 19.83 9.04
C GLU A 203 5.09 19.04 9.58
N VAL A 204 4.89 19.01 10.90
CA VAL A 204 3.72 18.36 11.54
C VAL A 204 2.43 19.10 11.22
N GLU A 205 2.44 20.43 11.15
CA GLU A 205 1.30 21.25 10.75
C GLU A 205 0.91 20.99 9.28
N ASP A 206 1.87 21.05 8.34
CA ASP A 206 1.66 20.79 6.90
C ASP A 206 1.19 19.33 6.65
N LEU A 207 1.75 18.35 7.38
CA LEU A 207 1.28 16.96 7.38
C LEU A 207 -0.13 16.80 7.98
N SER A 208 -0.50 17.62 8.98
CA SER A 208 -1.86 17.59 9.53
C SER A 208 -2.89 18.14 8.56
N VAL A 209 -2.58 19.24 7.86
CA VAL A 209 -3.46 19.86 6.85
C VAL A 209 -3.73 18.87 5.73
N THR A 210 -2.68 18.31 5.12
CA THR A 210 -2.80 17.34 4.03
C THR A 210 -3.57 16.07 4.43
N LEU A 211 -3.40 15.57 5.66
CA LEU A 211 -4.17 14.45 6.20
C LEU A 211 -5.65 14.80 6.39
N PHE A 212 -5.96 15.99 6.90
CA PHE A 212 -7.35 16.46 7.03
C PHE A 212 -8.02 16.70 5.66
N GLU A 213 -7.29 17.23 4.68
CA GLU A 213 -7.76 17.40 3.31
C GLU A 213 -8.09 16.03 2.68
N GLN A 214 -7.16 15.08 2.71
CA GLN A 214 -7.38 13.72 2.19
C GLN A 214 -8.55 13.01 2.89
N ALA A 215 -8.68 13.16 4.22
CA ALA A 215 -9.80 12.60 4.97
C ALA A 215 -11.15 13.24 4.57
N ASN A 216 -11.18 14.56 4.37
CA ASN A 216 -12.35 15.29 3.91
C ASN A 216 -12.74 14.89 2.48
N GLU A 217 -11.79 14.75 1.55
CA GLU A 217 -12.05 14.25 0.20
C GLU A 217 -12.66 12.85 0.23
N MET A 218 -12.07 11.92 0.99
CA MET A 218 -12.59 10.56 1.15
C MET A 218 -14.04 10.57 1.64
N VAL A 219 -14.35 11.33 2.71
CA VAL A 219 -15.71 11.47 3.25
C VAL A 219 -16.67 12.15 2.26
N VAL A 220 -16.20 13.10 1.44
CA VAL A 220 -17.01 13.69 0.36
C VAL A 220 -17.31 12.67 -0.74
N THR A 221 -16.35 11.84 -1.15
CA THR A 221 -16.61 10.76 -2.13
C THR A 221 -17.56 9.70 -1.57
N GLU A 222 -17.42 9.31 -0.30
CA GLU A 222 -18.34 8.38 0.37
C GLU A 222 -19.76 8.95 0.41
N ARG A 223 -19.94 10.20 0.85
CA ARG A 223 -21.26 10.86 0.90
C ARG A 223 -21.91 10.96 -0.48
N ARG A 224 -21.14 11.26 -1.53
CA ARG A 224 -21.63 11.29 -2.92
C ARG A 224 -22.03 9.90 -3.41
N ALA A 225 -21.19 8.89 -3.20
CA ALA A 225 -21.46 7.51 -3.60
C ALA A 225 -22.68 6.94 -2.85
N ARG A 226 -22.79 7.22 -1.55
CA ARG A 226 -23.93 6.85 -0.71
C ARG A 226 -25.23 7.49 -1.20
N ALA A 227 -25.25 8.80 -1.43
CA ALA A 227 -26.44 9.48 -1.94
C ALA A 227 -26.89 8.92 -3.31
N ALA A 228 -25.94 8.62 -4.21
CA ALA A 228 -26.24 8.00 -5.50
C ALA A 228 -26.73 6.54 -5.40
N LEU A 229 -26.42 5.82 -4.31
CA LEU A 229 -26.99 4.51 -4.02
C LEU A 229 -28.39 4.63 -3.38
N GLU A 230 -28.59 5.58 -2.46
CA GLU A 230 -29.88 5.86 -1.83
C GLU A 230 -30.92 6.31 -2.87
N GLU A 231 -30.54 7.17 -3.84
CA GLU A 231 -31.37 7.50 -5.01
C GLU A 231 -31.76 6.25 -5.82
N ARG A 232 -30.79 5.41 -6.15
CA ARG A 232 -31.03 4.19 -6.94
C ARG A 232 -31.98 3.24 -6.24
N VAL A 233 -31.81 3.03 -4.93
CA VAL A 233 -32.73 2.24 -4.10
C VAL A 233 -34.15 2.82 -4.16
N GLU A 234 -34.31 4.12 -3.97
CA GLU A 234 -35.63 4.77 -4.05
C GLU A 234 -36.31 4.57 -5.42
N THR A 235 -35.55 4.63 -6.53
CA THR A 235 -36.11 4.33 -7.87
C THR A 235 -36.50 2.86 -8.05
N LEU A 236 -35.82 1.93 -7.39
CA LEU A 236 -36.15 0.50 -7.43
C LEU A 236 -37.38 0.21 -6.56
N GLU A 237 -37.45 0.76 -5.34
CA GLU A 237 -38.63 0.65 -4.46
C GLU A 237 -39.90 1.20 -5.12
N LYS A 238 -39.81 2.34 -5.82
CA LYS A 238 -40.92 2.89 -6.63
C LYS A 238 -41.39 1.89 -7.68
N ARG A 239 -40.47 1.29 -8.44
CA ARG A 239 -40.75 0.28 -9.49
C ARG A 239 -41.32 -1.02 -8.91
N GLU A 240 -40.85 -1.46 -7.76
CA GLU A 240 -41.36 -2.66 -7.08
C GLU A 240 -42.73 -2.42 -6.46
N GLY A 241 -42.97 -1.25 -5.88
CA GLY A 241 -44.28 -0.81 -5.43
C GLY A 241 -45.31 -0.79 -6.57
N GLU A 242 -44.93 -0.32 -7.75
CA GLU A 242 -45.76 -0.44 -8.96
C GLU A 242 -46.01 -1.90 -9.38
N LYS A 243 -44.97 -2.73 -9.49
CA LYS A 243 -45.11 -4.16 -9.83
C LYS A 243 -46.05 -4.87 -8.86
N LYS A 244 -45.89 -4.64 -7.55
CA LYS A 244 -46.74 -5.20 -6.49
C LYS A 244 -48.20 -4.73 -6.62
N ARG A 245 -48.45 -3.46 -6.96
CA ARG A 245 -49.80 -2.94 -7.25
C ARG A 245 -50.41 -3.56 -8.52
N ARG A 246 -49.61 -3.93 -9.53
CA ARG A 246 -50.08 -4.64 -10.73
C ARG A 246 -50.38 -6.11 -10.42
N LEU A 247 -49.52 -6.80 -9.67
CA LEU A 247 -49.73 -8.18 -9.22
C LEU A 247 -50.99 -8.32 -8.37
N ALA A 248 -51.20 -7.47 -7.35
CA ALA A 248 -52.42 -7.50 -6.52
C ALA A 248 -53.73 -7.33 -7.32
N ARG A 249 -53.70 -6.61 -8.46
CA ARG A 249 -54.86 -6.49 -9.36
C ARG A 249 -55.10 -7.78 -10.17
N LEU A 250 -54.03 -8.48 -10.55
CA LEU A 250 -54.11 -9.77 -11.24
C LEU A 250 -54.52 -10.89 -10.29
N GLU A 251 -53.94 -10.96 -9.09
CA GLU A 251 -54.32 -11.88 -8.00
C GLU A 251 -55.81 -11.77 -7.69
N GLY A 252 -56.30 -10.56 -7.40
CA GLY A 252 -57.72 -10.31 -7.17
C GLY A 252 -58.62 -10.58 -8.38
N ALA A 253 -58.09 -10.64 -9.60
CA ALA A 253 -58.82 -11.07 -10.80
C ALA A 253 -58.83 -12.59 -10.96
N MET A 254 -57.70 -13.27 -10.71
CA MET A 254 -57.60 -14.73 -10.67
C MET A 254 -58.51 -15.31 -9.59
N GLU A 255 -58.58 -14.71 -8.42
CA GLU A 255 -59.56 -15.07 -7.38
C GLU A 255 -61.01 -14.99 -7.88
N ARG A 256 -61.37 -13.94 -8.64
CA ARG A 256 -62.73 -13.79 -9.20
C ARG A 256 -63.02 -14.91 -10.21
N ILE A 257 -62.05 -15.20 -11.07
CA ILE A 257 -62.13 -16.31 -12.04
C ILE A 257 -62.26 -17.65 -11.31
N GLU A 258 -61.51 -17.85 -10.22
CA GLU A 258 -61.58 -19.10 -9.44
C GLU A 258 -62.92 -19.24 -8.72
N ARG A 259 -63.44 -18.18 -8.09
CA ARG A 259 -64.79 -18.17 -7.50
C ARG A 259 -65.86 -18.49 -8.55
N VAL A 260 -65.77 -17.90 -9.75
CA VAL A 260 -66.66 -18.21 -10.87
C VAL A 260 -66.50 -19.66 -11.34
N ARG A 261 -65.28 -20.18 -11.47
CA ARG A 261 -65.00 -21.58 -11.86
C ARG A 261 -65.51 -22.61 -10.85
N ARG A 262 -65.50 -22.29 -9.55
CA ARG A 262 -66.08 -23.14 -8.50
C ARG A 262 -67.62 -23.16 -8.56
N LEU A 263 -68.25 -22.07 -8.97
CA LEU A 263 -69.71 -21.99 -9.18
C LEU A 263 -70.14 -22.64 -10.51
N LEU A 264 -69.37 -22.44 -11.57
CA LEU A 264 -69.50 -23.11 -12.87
C LEU A 264 -68.84 -24.49 -12.86
N GLY A 265 -69.19 -25.31 -11.86
CA GLY A 265 -68.76 -26.71 -11.75
C GLY A 265 -69.10 -27.55 -13.00
N PRO A 266 -68.53 -28.75 -13.14
CA PRO A 266 -68.05 -29.35 -14.41
C PRO A 266 -69.04 -29.63 -15.58
N GLN A 267 -70.24 -29.06 -15.62
CA GLN A 267 -71.12 -29.10 -16.80
C GLN A 267 -70.66 -28.21 -17.98
N ALA A 268 -69.77 -27.24 -17.77
CA ALA A 268 -69.32 -26.30 -18.80
C ALA A 268 -67.99 -26.70 -19.47
N GLY A 269 -67.79 -28.00 -19.75
CA GLY A 269 -66.48 -28.56 -20.13
C GLY A 269 -66.49 -29.75 -21.10
N GLY A 270 -67.49 -29.85 -21.98
CA GLY A 270 -67.62 -30.94 -22.95
C GLY A 270 -67.85 -30.47 -24.39
N GLY A 271 -66.77 -30.29 -25.16
CA GLY A 271 -66.83 -30.03 -26.60
C GLY A 271 -65.67 -29.18 -27.13
N GLY A 272 -65.17 -29.49 -28.33
CA GLY A 272 -64.33 -28.56 -29.10
C GLY A 272 -62.81 -28.65 -28.92
N LEU A 273 -62.23 -29.86 -28.85
CA LEU A 273 -60.90 -30.04 -29.45
C LEU A 273 -61.11 -30.22 -30.97
N GLU A 274 -60.88 -29.17 -31.76
CA GLU A 274 -60.66 -29.33 -33.21
C GLU A 274 -59.37 -28.65 -33.65
N GLU A 275 -58.76 -29.27 -34.65
CA GLU A 275 -57.41 -29.01 -35.14
C GLU A 275 -57.47 -28.19 -36.43
N VAL A 276 -56.99 -26.94 -36.41
CA VAL A 276 -56.86 -26.13 -37.63
C VAL A 276 -55.43 -25.63 -37.79
N GLY A 277 -54.60 -26.48 -38.39
CA GLY A 277 -53.30 -26.07 -38.91
C GLY A 277 -53.44 -25.31 -40.24
N ARG A 278 -53.04 -24.03 -40.25
CA ARG A 278 -52.56 -23.21 -41.38
C ARG A 278 -51.99 -21.92 -40.78
N GLY A 279 -50.84 -21.39 -41.22
CA GLY A 279 -50.14 -21.63 -42.48
C GLY A 279 -50.19 -20.38 -43.36
N ALA A 280 -49.70 -19.26 -42.85
CA ALA A 280 -49.57 -18.00 -43.56
C ALA A 280 -48.12 -17.51 -43.45
N ARG A 281 -47.57 -17.06 -44.59
CA ARG A 281 -46.16 -16.69 -44.77
C ARG A 281 -46.14 -15.33 -45.47
N GLU A 282 -45.63 -14.30 -44.81
CA GLU A 282 -45.40 -13.01 -45.46
C GLU A 282 -44.08 -12.39 -44.97
N GLU A 283 -43.27 -11.95 -45.93
CA GLU A 283 -42.00 -11.27 -45.69
C GLU A 283 -42.21 -9.75 -45.80
N VAL A 284 -41.65 -8.98 -44.86
CA VAL A 284 -41.23 -7.60 -45.16
C VAL A 284 -39.81 -7.44 -44.62
N GLY A 285 -38.85 -7.26 -45.52
CA GLY A 285 -37.45 -7.04 -45.19
C GLY A 285 -37.01 -5.59 -45.38
N GLY A 286 -35.80 -5.29 -44.89
CA GLY A 286 -35.15 -3.98 -45.03
C GLY A 286 -35.06 -3.22 -43.70
N LYS A 287 -33.93 -2.56 -43.36
CA LYS A 287 -32.65 -2.46 -44.08
C LYS A 287 -31.49 -2.41 -43.08
N GLU A 288 -30.32 -2.87 -43.51
CA GLU A 288 -29.06 -2.50 -42.87
C GLU A 288 -28.77 -1.01 -43.02
N ALA A 289 -28.02 -0.47 -42.06
CA ALA A 289 -27.31 0.80 -42.19
C ALA A 289 -25.93 0.69 -41.52
N ALA A 290 -25.02 -0.07 -42.14
CA ALA A 290 -23.63 -0.11 -41.73
C ALA A 290 -22.92 1.19 -42.16
N ALA A 291 -22.28 1.87 -41.21
CA ALA A 291 -21.39 3.01 -41.46
C ALA A 291 -20.11 2.83 -40.65
N GLY A 292 -19.02 2.45 -41.32
CA GLY A 292 -17.73 2.23 -40.68
C GLY A 292 -16.89 3.50 -40.58
N ILE A 293 -16.17 3.63 -39.46
CA ILE A 293 -14.70 3.75 -39.43
C ILE A 293 -14.08 4.57 -40.59
N LYS A 294 -13.51 5.76 -40.32
CA LYS A 294 -12.04 5.97 -40.12
C LYS A 294 -11.67 7.46 -39.93
N LEU A 295 -10.61 7.70 -39.13
CA LEU A 295 -9.84 8.96 -38.99
C LEU A 295 -10.63 10.20 -38.46
N GLY A 296 -10.12 11.07 -37.59
CA GLY A 296 -8.83 11.11 -36.89
C GLY A 296 -7.94 12.27 -37.35
N LEU A 297 -7.95 13.39 -36.61
CA LEU A 297 -7.02 14.53 -36.70
C LEU A 297 -7.20 15.47 -35.49
N SER A 298 -6.10 16.02 -34.96
CA SER A 298 -6.09 17.16 -34.01
C SER A 298 -6.19 18.50 -34.80
N PRO A 299 -6.48 19.65 -34.15
CA PRO A 299 -5.51 20.40 -33.32
C PRO A 299 -6.11 20.77 -31.94
N GLU A 300 -5.43 21.31 -30.92
CA GLU A 300 -4.24 22.18 -30.78
C GLU A 300 -4.48 23.69 -31.02
N SER A 301 -3.86 24.53 -30.18
CA SER A 301 -3.99 26.00 -30.07
C SER A 301 -5.36 26.55 -29.61
N SER A 302 -5.45 27.59 -28.76
CA SER A 302 -4.42 28.37 -28.05
C SER A 302 -4.90 28.73 -26.63
#